data_AF-A0A0A1W5S5-F1
#
_entry.id   AF-A0A0A1W5S5-F1
#
_cell.length_a   1.000
_cell.length_b   1.000
_cell.length_c   1.000
_cell.angle_alpha   90.00
_cell.angle_beta   90.00
_cell.angle_gamma   90.00
#
_symmetry.space_group_name_H-M   'P 1'
#
loop_
_entity.id
_entity.type
_entity.pdbx_description
1 polymer ?
#
loop_
_entity_poly.entity_id
_entity_poly.type
_entity_poly.pdbx_seq_one_letter_code
_entity_poly.pdbx_strand_id
1 'polypeptide(L)' 'MSAELRHRVTMTLRFVHTASLVVNGLAMGLLLKGFMRAAIASLILTLFLQIVSAETVRAFVVNLAREPRR' A
#
# COMPACT_ATOMS: atom_id res chain seq x y z
N MET A 1 9.78 2.28 21.26
CA MET A 1 9.06 1.43 20.29
C MET A 1 9.30 -0.06 20.52
N SER A 2 8.24 -0.88 20.67
CA SER A 2 8.38 -2.35 20.71
C SER A 2 8.78 -2.90 19.33
N ALA A 3 9.64 -3.91 19.30
CA ALA A 3 10.05 -4.58 18.05
C ALA A 3 8.84 -5.11 17.25
N GLU A 4 7.77 -5.47 17.96
CA GLU A 4 6.51 -5.94 17.41
C GLU A 4 5.78 -4.89 16.57
N LEU A 5 5.71 -3.63 17.03
CA LEU A 5 5.03 -2.57 16.27
C LEU A 5 5.77 -2.26 14.96
N ARG A 6 7.11 -2.20 15.01
CA ARG A 6 7.96 -2.04 13.81
C ARG A 6 7.75 -3.18 12.82
N HIS A 7 7.69 -4.41 13.32
CA HIS A 7 7.47 -5.59 12.50
C HIS A 7 6.10 -5.56 11.82
N ARG A 8 5.03 -5.25 12.56
CA ARG A 8 3.66 -5.13 12.02
C ARG A 8 3.57 -4.08 10.92
N VAL A 9 4.13 -2.89 11.13
CA VAL A 9 4.12 -1.81 10.12
C VAL A 9 4.89 -2.21 8.86
N THR A 10 6.05 -2.85 9.03
CA THR A 10 6.86 -3.32 7.90
C THR A 10 6.13 -4.41 7.10
N MET A 11 5.47 -5.35 7.78
CA MET A 11 4.62 -6.38 7.17
C MET A 11 3.46 -5.75 6.38
N THR A 12 2.73 -4.81 6.97
CA THR A 12 1.62 -4.11 6.31
C THR A 12 2.10 -3.39 5.05
N LEU A 13 3.19 -2.63 5.14
CA LEU A 13 3.76 -1.92 3.99
C LEU A 13 4.18 -2.87 2.86
N ARG A 14 4.85 -3.98 3.21
CA ARG A 14 5.22 -5.02 2.23
C ARG A 14 3.99 -5.62 1.57
N PHE A 15 2.98 -5.96 2.36
CA PHE A 15 1.74 -6.52 1.84
C PHE A 15 1.04 -5.55 0.88
N VAL A 16 0.89 -4.28 1.25
CA VAL A 16 0.28 -3.27 0.38
C VAL A 16 1.07 -3.11 -0.91
N HIS A 17 2.40 -3.06 -0.84
CA HIS A 17 3.23 -2.93 -2.03
C HIS A 17 3.12 -4.14 -2.97
N THR A 18 3.17 -5.36 -2.42
CA THR A 18 2.97 -6.59 -3.22
C THR A 18 1.57 -6.64 -3.82
N ALA A 19 0.54 -6.27 -3.06
CA ALA A 19 -0.83 -6.19 -3.57
C ALA A 19 -0.95 -5.19 -4.72
N SER A 20 -0.35 -4.00 -4.60
CA SER A 20 -0.32 -3.01 -5.68
C SER A 20 0.37 -3.53 -6.95
N LEU A 21 1.48 -4.26 -6.82
CA LEU A 21 2.17 -4.87 -7.97
C LEU A 21 1.29 -5.90 -8.69
N VAL A 22 0.61 -6.77 -7.93
CA VAL A 22 -0.29 -7.78 -8.49
C VAL A 22 -1.47 -7.12 -9.21
N VAL A 23 -2.10 -6.11 -8.61
CA VAL A 23 -3.22 -5.38 -9.21
C VAL A 23 -2.78 -4.66 -10.49
N ASN A 24 -1.58 -4.07 -10.50
CA ASN A 24 -1.02 -3.45 -11.72
C ASN A 24 -0.77 -4.48 -12.83
N GLY A 25 -0.23 -5.66 -12.50
CA GLY A 25 -0.07 -6.74 -13.47
C GLY A 25 -1.40 -7.18 -14.07
N LEU A 26 -2.44 -7.30 -13.23
CA LEU A 26 -3.79 -7.63 -13.66
C LEU A 26 -4.40 -6.52 -14.54
N ALA A 27 -4.23 -5.25 -14.17
CA ALA A 27 -4.66 -4.11 -14.96
C ALA A 27 -4.03 -4.12 -16.36
N MET A 28 -2.73 -4.39 -16.45
CA MET A 28 -2.03 -4.52 -17.73
C MET A 28 -2.58 -5.68 -18.57
N GLY A 29 -2.80 -6.85 -17.95
CA GLY A 29 -3.42 -7.99 -18.62
C GLY A 29 -4.82 -7.68 -19.16
N LEU A 30 -5.61 -6.89 -18.43
CA LEU A 30 -6.94 -6.45 -18.87
C LEU A 30 -6.87 -5.45 -20.02
N LEU A 31 -5.91 -4.52 -20.00
CA LEU A 31 -5.66 -3.58 -21.10
C LEU A 31 -5.29 -4.32 -22.39
N LEU A 32 -4.39 -5.30 -22.30
CA LEU A 32 -3.98 -6.11 -23.45
C LEU A 32 -5.13 -6.92 -24.05
N LYS A 33 -6.12 -7.29 -23.25
CA LYS A 33 -7.34 -7.97 -23.70
C LYS A 33 -8.47 -7.02 -24.13
N GLY A 34 -8.26 -5.71 -24.07
CA GLY A 34 -9.25 -4.70 -24.45
C GLY A 34 -10.34 -4.42 -23.40
N PHE A 35 -10.22 -4.94 -22.18
CA PHE A 35 -11.20 -4.75 -21.10
C PHE A 35 -10.99 -3.41 -20.36
N MET A 36 -11.22 -2.30 -21.05
CA MET A 36 -10.90 -0.94 -20.55
C MET A 36 -11.55 -0.59 -19.21
N ARG A 37 -12.84 -0.92 -19.01
CA ARG A 37 -13.54 -0.58 -17.75
C ARG A 37 -12.94 -1.30 -16.54
N ALA A 38 -12.61 -2.59 -16.70
CA ALA A 38 -12.01 -3.39 -15.64
C ALA A 38 -10.56 -2.97 -15.37
N ALA A 39 -9.81 -2.62 -16.41
CA ALA A 39 -8.46 -2.06 -16.26
C ALA A 39 -8.47 -0.74 -15.49
N ILE A 40 -9.37 0.19 -15.84
CA ILE A 40 -9.51 1.47 -15.12
C ILE A 40 -9.90 1.24 -13.66
N ALA A 41 -10.85 0.33 -13.38
CA ALA A 41 -11.22 -0.02 -12.01
C ALA A 41 -10.03 -0.57 -11.22
N SER A 42 -9.18 -1.38 -11.85
CA SER A 42 -7.96 -1.92 -11.24
C SER A 42 -6.93 -0.82 -10.95
N LEU A 43 -6.75 0.14 -11.86
CA LEU A 43 -5.87 1.30 -11.64
C LEU A 43 -6.36 2.19 -10.49
N ILE A 44 -7.68 2.43 -10.40
CA ILE A 44 -8.28 3.15 -9.27
C ILE A 44 -7.99 2.42 -7.96
N LEU A 45 -8.15 1.09 -7.93
CA LEU A 45 -7.83 0.28 -6.76
C LEU A 45 -6.34 0.40 -6.38
N THR A 46 -5.42 0.37 -7.35
CA THR A 46 -3.98 0.60 -7.09
C THR A 46 -3.74 1.95 -6.42
N LEU A 47 -4.38 3.03 -6.89
CA LEU A 47 -4.23 4.36 -6.30
C LEU A 47 -4.69 4.38 -4.84
N PHE A 48 -5.82 3.75 -4.52
CA PHE A 48 -6.28 3.62 -3.13
C PHE A 48 -5.26 2.88 -2.25
N LEU A 49 -4.67 1.78 -2.75
CA LEU A 49 -3.64 1.06 -2.01
C LEU A 49 -2.41 1.94 -1.74
N GLN A 50 -1.99 2.75 -2.71
CA GLN A 50 -0.87 3.68 -2.53
C GLN A 50 -1.17 4.77 -1.49
N ILE A 51 -2.39 5.30 -1.49
CA ILE A 51 -2.83 6.29 -0.48
C ILE A 51 -2.81 5.66 0.92
N VAL A 52 -3.35 4.45 1.08
CA VAL A 52 -3.34 3.72 2.36
C VAL A 52 -1.90 3.45 2.81
N SER A 53 -1.01 3.09 1.89
CA SER A 53 0.42 2.93 2.18
C SER A 53 1.03 4.22 2.73
N ALA A 54 0.77 5.35 2.09
CA ALA A 54 1.29 6.66 2.51
C ALA A 54 0.75 7.07 3.89
N GLU A 55 -0.55 6.90 4.14
CA GLU A 55 -1.16 7.19 5.44
C GLU A 55 -0.62 6.26 6.55
N THR A 56 -0.36 4.99 6.24
CA THR A 56 0.27 4.05 7.19
C THR A 56 1.66 4.53 7.60
N VAL A 57 2.48 4.97 6.65
CA VAL A 57 3.80 5.55 6.92
C VAL A 57 3.66 6.84 7.74
N ARG A 58 2.73 7.72 7.35
CA ARG A 58 2.50 8.99 8.04
C ARG A 58 2.09 8.78 9.50
N ALA A 59 1.13 7.90 9.76
CA ALA A 59 0.70 7.54 11.12
C ALA A 59 1.86 6.97 11.94
N PHE A 60 2.69 6.12 11.31
CA PHE A 60 3.87 5.57 11.95
C PHE A 60 4.91 6.65 12.32
N VAL A 61 5.20 7.59 11.42
CA VAL A 61 6.12 8.72 11.66
C VAL A 61 5.59 9.63 12.78
N VAL A 62 4.28 9.93 12.79
CA VAL A 62 3.65 10.73 13.85
C VAL A 62 3.76 10.04 15.22
N ASN A 63 3.54 8.72 15.26
CA ASN A 63 3.67 7.96 16.50
C ASN A 63 5.12 7.90 17.00
N LEU A 64 6.09 7.76 16.09
CA LEU A 64 7.52 7.85 16.40
C LEU A 64 7.91 9.21 16.99
N ALA A 65 7.38 10.31 16.42
CA ALA A 65 7.66 11.66 16.92
C ALA A 65 7.06 11.94 18.31
N ARG A 66 6.03 11.19 18.70
CA ARG A 66 5.34 11.31 20.00
C ARG A 66 5.93 10.42 21.09
N GLU A 67 6.78 9.44 20.77
CA GLU A 67 7.54 8.71 21.81
C GLU A 67 8.64 9.64 22.36
N PRO A 68 8.57 10.09 23.63
CA PRO A 68 9.69 10.81 24.23
C PRO A 68 10.89 9.86 24.27
N ARG A 69 12.03 10.31 23.72
CA ARG A 69 13.31 9.58 23.81
C ARG A 69 13.57 9.27 25.29
N ARG A 70 13.33 8.03 25.70
CA ARG A 70 13.88 7.44 26.92
C ARG A 70 15.16 6.72 26.53
#